data_AF-A0AAV1LUX4-F1
#
_entry.id   AF-A0AAV1LUX4-F1
#
_cell.length_a   1.000
_cell.length_b   1.000
_cell.length_c   1.000
_cell.angle_alpha   90.00
_cell.angle_beta   90.00
_cell.angle_gamma   90.00
#
_symmetry.space_group_name_H-M   'P 1'
#
loop_
_entity.id
_entity.type
_entity.pdbx_description
1 polymer ?
#
loop_
_entity_poly.entity_id
_entity_poly.type
_entity_poly.pdbx_seq_one_letter_code
_entity_poly.pdbx_strand_id
1 'polypeptide(L)'
;MESSGESTPYTSADMMVKQYIELPYLDRTCDPLQFWNEKKCLYPVLFKIAHKYLCIPATSVPSECLFSKTGILCNDRRNRLAPKKVDQILFLNSIQ
;
A
#
# COMPACT_ATOMS: atom_id res chain seq x y z
N MET A 1 48.00 -11.74 -7.77
CA MET A 1 46.92 -10.88 -8.28
C MET A 1 45.65 -11.34 -7.60
N GLU A 2 45.48 -10.90 -6.36
CA GLU A 2 44.36 -11.29 -5.52
C GLU A 2 43.18 -10.39 -5.91
N SER A 3 42.20 -10.94 -6.61
CA SER A 3 40.93 -10.26 -6.87
C SER A 3 40.10 -10.34 -5.58
N SER A 4 40.30 -9.35 -4.71
CA SER A 4 39.45 -9.13 -3.55
C SER A 4 38.06 -8.72 -4.06
N GLY A 5 37.12 -9.66 -4.07
CA GLY A 5 35.73 -9.41 -4.38
C GLY A 5 35.09 -8.56 -3.28
N GLU A 6 35.11 -7.25 -3.44
CA GLU A 6 34.27 -6.34 -2.68
C GLU A 6 32.80 -6.64 -3.01
N SER A 7 32.15 -7.40 -2.12
CA SER A 7 30.72 -7.68 -2.21
C SER A 7 29.94 -6.42 -1.84
N THR A 8 29.79 -5.51 -2.81
CA THR A 8 28.97 -4.33 -2.63
C THR A 8 27.50 -4.76 -2.42
N PRO A 9 26.74 -4.08 -1.55
CA PRO A 9 25.33 -4.41 -1.29
C PRO A 9 24.45 -4.25 -2.54
N TYR A 10 24.92 -3.51 -3.54
CA TYR A 10 24.25 -3.30 -4.83
C TYR A 10 24.17 -4.58 -5.65
N THR A 11 25.27 -5.34 -5.72
CA THR A 11 25.31 -6.66 -6.40
C THR A 11 24.27 -7.62 -5.83
N SER A 12 24.05 -7.58 -4.51
CA SER A 12 23.05 -8.41 -3.84
C SER A 12 21.61 -7.96 -4.15
N ALA A 13 21.36 -6.65 -4.16
CA ALA A 13 20.04 -6.10 -4.48
C ALA A 13 19.62 -6.36 -5.93
N ASP A 14 20.54 -6.18 -6.90
CA ASP A 14 20.29 -6.48 -8.31
C ASP A 14 19.95 -7.95 -8.53
N MET A 15 20.65 -8.86 -7.84
CA MET A 15 20.36 -10.29 -7.91
C MET A 15 18.95 -10.61 -7.38
N MET A 16 18.53 -10.00 -6.26
CA MET A 16 17.18 -10.19 -5.72
C MET A 16 16.10 -9.71 -6.69
N VAL A 17 16.31 -8.57 -7.35
CA VAL A 17 15.37 -8.03 -8.33
C VAL A 17 15.29 -8.93 -9.57
N LYS A 18 16.43 -9.40 -10.09
CA LYS A 18 16.46 -10.34 -11.22
C LYS A 18 15.71 -11.62 -10.89
N GLN A 19 15.99 -12.21 -9.72
CA GLN A 19 15.30 -13.41 -9.27
C GLN A 19 13.79 -13.22 -9.17
N TYR A 20 13.33 -12.05 -8.69
CA TYR A 20 11.90 -11.73 -8.64
C TYR A 20 11.28 -11.61 -10.03
N ILE A 21 11.96 -10.97 -10.99
CA ILE A 21 11.46 -10.80 -12.36
C ILE A 21 11.35 -12.15 -13.09
N GLU A 22 12.22 -13.11 -12.77
CA GLU A 22 12.21 -14.46 -13.34
C GLU A 22 11.14 -15.39 -12.73
N LEU A 23 10.50 -15.00 -11.62
CA LEU A 23 9.43 -15.79 -11.03
C LEU A 23 8.22 -15.88 -11.98
N PRO A 24 7.48 -16.99 -11.95
CA PRO A 24 6.24 -17.10 -12.69
C PRO A 24 5.26 -16.00 -12.25
N TYR A 25 4.53 -15.44 -13.22
CA TYR A 25 3.53 -14.43 -12.95
C TYR A 25 2.45 -14.96 -12.02
N LEU A 26 2.05 -14.13 -11.07
CA LEU A 26 0.89 -14.39 -10.23
C LEU A 26 -0.38 -14.36 -11.09
N ASP A 27 -1.30 -15.29 -10.84
CA ASP A 27 -2.61 -15.27 -11.50
C ASP A 27 -3.36 -13.96 -11.15
N ARG A 28 -4.12 -13.43 -12.11
CA ARG A 28 -4.85 -12.17 -11.98
C ARG A 28 -5.95 -12.22 -10.94
N THR A 29 -6.38 -13.42 -10.54
CA THR A 29 -7.38 -13.63 -9.49
C THR A 29 -6.78 -13.70 -8.09
N CYS A 30 -5.46 -13.80 -7.96
CA CYS A 30 -4.80 -13.90 -6.66
C CYS A 30 -4.55 -12.53 -6.03
N ASP A 31 -4.53 -12.49 -4.71
CA ASP A 31 -4.19 -11.28 -3.96
C ASP A 31 -2.67 -11.06 -3.95
N PRO A 32 -2.16 -9.96 -4.55
CA PRO A 32 -0.74 -9.65 -4.53
C PRO A 32 -0.21 -9.40 -3.11
N LEU A 33 -1.02 -8.88 -2.18
CA LEU A 33 -0.60 -8.68 -0.79
C LEU A 33 -0.37 -10.01 -0.06
N GLN A 34 -1.21 -11.01 -0.34
CA GLN A 34 -1.04 -12.36 0.19
C GLN A 34 0.26 -12.99 -0.32
N PHE A 35 0.53 -12.90 -1.63
CA PHE A 35 1.78 -13.37 -2.22
C PHE A 35 3.01 -12.77 -1.52
N TRP A 36 3.01 -11.44 -1.31
CA TRP A 36 4.10 -10.76 -0.63
C TRP A 36 4.24 -11.20 0.84
N ASN A 37 3.13 -11.44 1.55
CA ASN A 37 3.16 -11.94 2.92
C ASN A 37 3.76 -13.35 3.03
N GLU A 38 3.48 -14.23 2.08
CA GLU A 38 4.08 -15.57 2.00
C GLU A 38 5.59 -15.50 1.69
N LYS A 39 5.99 -14.53 0.87
CA LYS A 39 7.38 -14.36 0.41
C LYS A 39 8.23 -13.43 1.30
N LYS A 40 7.68 -12.90 2.40
CA LYS A 40 8.37 -11.94 3.28
C LYS A 40 9.71 -12.44 3.84
N CYS A 41 9.82 -13.74 4.12
CA CYS A 41 11.04 -14.34 4.65
C CYS A 41 12.12 -14.49 3.58
N LEU A 42 11.72 -14.67 2.31
CA LEU A 42 12.62 -14.84 1.18
C LEU A 42 13.09 -13.50 0.62
N TYR A 43 12.20 -12.51 0.59
CA TYR A 43 12.49 -11.17 0.05
C TYR A 43 12.10 -10.07 1.03
N PRO A 44 12.77 -9.95 2.20
CA PRO A 44 12.38 -9.00 3.23
C PRO A 44 12.49 -7.53 2.78
N VAL A 45 13.47 -7.21 1.93
CA VAL A 45 13.65 -5.85 1.38
C VAL A 45 12.57 -5.53 0.36
N LEU A 46 12.32 -6.47 -0.56
CA LEU A 46 11.33 -6.30 -1.62
C LEU A 46 9.90 -6.28 -1.06
N PHE A 47 9.63 -7.09 -0.03
CA PHE A 47 8.38 -7.07 0.73
C PHE A 47 8.07 -5.68 1.31
N LYS A 48 9.06 -5.03 1.95
CA LYS A 48 8.87 -3.67 2.51
C LYS A 48 8.47 -2.65 1.44
N ILE A 49 9.08 -2.77 0.26
CA ILE A 49 8.78 -1.89 -0.89
C ILE A 49 7.38 -2.21 -1.42
N ALA A 50 7.11 -3.48 -1.73
CA ALA A 50 5.83 -3.92 -2.27
C ALA A 50 4.65 -3.57 -1.34
N HIS A 51 4.79 -3.84 -0.03
CA HIS A 51 3.78 -3.49 0.96
C HIS A 51 3.54 -1.98 1.04
N LYS A 52 4.58 -1.16 0.88
CA LYS A 52 4.42 0.30 0.88
C LYS A 52 3.63 0.81 -0.32
N TYR A 53 3.86 0.24 -1.51
CA TYR A 53 3.29 0.78 -2.75
C TYR A 53 1.99 0.10 -3.18
N LEU A 54 1.80 -1.19 -2.89
CA LEU A 54 0.57 -1.92 -3.23
C LEU A 54 -0.62 -1.55 -2.33
N CYS A 55 -0.34 -1.08 -1.10
CA CYS A 55 -1.38 -0.61 -0.18
C CYS A 55 -1.88 0.81 -0.48
N ILE A 56 -1.29 1.50 -1.46
CA ILE A 56 -1.73 2.83 -1.88
C ILE A 56 -2.93 2.65 -2.80
N PRO A 57 -4.13 3.15 -2.45
CA PRO A 57 -5.24 3.10 -3.36
C PRO A 57 -4.87 3.87 -4.64
N ALA A 58 -5.05 3.23 -5.79
CA ALA A 58 -4.71 3.82 -7.09
C ALA A 58 -5.55 5.07 -7.44
N THR A 59 -6.61 5.35 -6.67
CA THR A 59 -7.55 6.44 -6.92
C THR A 59 -7.93 7.16 -5.62
N SER A 60 -8.30 8.44 -5.73
CA SER A 60 -8.95 9.21 -4.66
C SER A 60 -10.41 8.82 -4.42
N VAL A 61 -10.96 7.90 -5.21
CA VAL A 61 -12.38 7.48 -5.14
C VAL A 61 -12.81 7.06 -3.73
N PRO A 62 -11.99 6.38 -2.90
CA PRO A 62 -12.37 6.08 -1.52
C PRO A 62 -12.57 7.34 -0.65
N SER A 63 -11.69 8.33 -0.78
CA SER A 63 -11.82 9.59 -0.02
C SER A 63 -12.95 10.45 -0.54
N GLU A 64 -13.20 10.47 -1.86
CA GLU A 64 -14.35 11.15 -2.47
C GLU A 64 -15.68 10.51 -2.10
N CYS A 65 -15.74 9.17 -2.02
CA CYS A 65 -16.92 8.44 -1.56
C CYS A 65 -17.23 8.73 -0.09
N LEU A 66 -16.20 8.68 0.76
CA LEU A 66 -16.32 9.06 2.18
C LEU A 66 -16.75 10.52 2.34
N PHE A 67 -16.17 11.43 1.57
CA PHE A 67 -16.51 12.85 1.62
C PHE A 67 -17.91 13.14 1.05
N SER A 68 -18.34 12.41 0.02
CA SER A 68 -19.70 12.58 -0.55
C SER A 68 -20.76 12.09 0.43
N LYS A 69 -20.58 10.90 1.02
CA LYS A 69 -21.50 10.37 2.06
C LYS A 69 -21.54 11.28 3.29
N THR A 70 -20.37 11.72 3.75
CA THR A 70 -20.26 12.63 4.91
C THR A 70 -20.77 14.02 4.57
N GLY A 71 -20.55 14.51 3.36
CA GLY A 71 -21.02 15.79 2.86
C GLY A 71 -22.54 15.85 2.78
N ILE A 72 -23.17 14.79 2.27
CA ILE A 72 -24.63 14.63 2.30
C ILE A 72 -25.13 14.59 3.74
N LEU A 73 -24.51 13.79 4.62
CA LEU A 73 -24.88 13.72 6.05
C LEU A 73 -24.73 15.06 6.77
N CYS A 74 -23.67 15.81 6.50
CA CYS A 74 -23.43 17.14 7.07
C CYS A 74 -24.43 18.17 6.55
N ASN A 75 -24.71 18.15 5.24
CA ASN A 75 -25.65 19.06 4.58
C ASN A 75 -27.10 18.79 5.01
N ASP A 76 -27.53 17.52 5.09
CA ASP A 76 -28.89 17.15 5.52
C ASP A 76 -29.14 17.40 7.01
N ARG A 77 -28.14 17.19 7.88
CA ARG A 77 -28.37 17.30 9.34
C ARG A 77 -28.18 18.69 9.92
N ARG A 78 -27.23 19.52 9.46
CA ARG A 78 -26.93 20.80 10.14
C ARG A 78 -26.23 21.82 9.24
N ASN A 79 -26.93 22.91 8.94
CA ASN A 79 -26.37 24.18 8.45
C ASN A 79 -25.44 24.89 9.50
N ARG A 80 -24.85 24.14 10.47
CA ARG A 80 -24.06 24.68 11.60
C ARG A 80 -23.15 23.64 12.31
N LEU A 81 -22.61 22.65 11.61
CA LEU A 81 -21.57 21.76 12.19
C LEU A 81 -20.21 22.46 12.21
N ALA A 82 -19.58 22.52 13.39
CA ALA A 82 -18.21 22.98 13.50
C ALA A 82 -17.24 22.00 12.82
N PRO A 83 -16.18 22.46 12.15
CA PRO A 83 -15.23 21.60 11.40
C PRO A 83 -14.68 20.42 12.22
N LYS A 84 -14.32 20.66 13.49
CA LYS A 84 -13.85 19.61 14.41
C LYS A 84 -14.82 18.43 14.59
N LYS A 85 -16.13 18.66 14.47
CA LYS A 85 -17.14 17.60 14.58
C LYS A 85 -17.28 16.82 13.28
N VAL A 86 -17.02 17.44 12.14
CA VAL A 86 -17.00 16.77 10.83
C VAL A 86 -15.84 15.79 10.76
N ASP A 87 -14.65 16.20 11.22
CA ASP A 87 -13.47 15.32 11.26
C ASP A 87 -13.71 14.07 12.12
N GLN A 88 -14.35 14.23 13.29
CA GLN A 88 -14.71 13.12 14.17
C GLN A 88 -15.70 12.16 13.49
N ILE A 89 -16.70 12.69 12.78
CA ILE A 89 -17.68 11.87 12.06
C ILE A 89 -16.99 11.15 10.90
N LEU A 90 -16.15 11.83 10.13
CA LEU A 90 -15.41 11.24 9.00
C LEU A 90 -14.50 10.10 9.47
N PHE A 91 -13.76 10.29 10.57
CA PHE A 91 -12.91 9.27 11.16
C PHE A 91 -13.72 8.04 11.64
N LEU A 92 -14.87 8.25 12.28
CA LEU A 92 -15.73 7.15 12.71
C LEU A 92 -16.33 6.39 11.53
N ASN A 93 -16.63 7.08 10.41
CA ASN A 93 -17.17 6.45 9.20
C ASN A 93 -16.10 5.77 8.33
N SER A 94 -14.81 6.09 8.48
CA SER A 94 -13.74 5.43 7.72
C SER A 94 -13.33 4.06 8.28
N ILE A 95 -13.83 3.69 9.47
CA ILE A 95 -13.45 2.46 10.20
C ILE A 95 -14.54 1.37 10.07
N GLN A 96 -15.70 1.69 9.48
CA GLN A 96 -16.84 0.77 9.34
C GLN A 96 -16.99 0.25 7.92
#